data_AF-A0A4Z0MT26-F1
#
_entry.id   AF-A0A4Z0MT26-F1
#
_cell.length_a   1.000
_cell.length_b   1.000
_cell.length_c   1.000
_cell.angle_alpha   90.00
_cell.angle_beta   90.00
_cell.angle_gamma   90.00
#
_symmetry.space_group_name_H-M   'P 1'
#
loop_
_entity.id
_entity.type
_entity.pdbx_description
1 polymer ?
#
loop_
_entity_poly.entity_id
_entity_poly.type
_entity_poly.pdbx_seq_one_letter_code
_entity_poly.pdbx_strand_id
1 'polypeptide(L)'
;MLRSFLTWFLLLSTAALVAACCGSVACDCNDSNADGIAFKFDTTSSTSTRLPFKPEDFDTVYAVRRVLGDTAKRPTRDTVVIARTTKQAREQPIIINNTSPFVANKSRRIDQYSYKLYLATRKKPSTSLVVTDSVVVEKVDVAGEFKADGCCTCYENTKREVYIKGLASPFIATNPEDPKQPIPFVVRR
;
A
#
# COMPACT_ATOMS: atom_id res chain seq x y z
N MET A 1 18.35 7.45 -59.32
CA MET A 1 18.96 7.74 -58.01
C MET A 1 18.02 8.47 -57.02
N LEU A 2 17.03 9.25 -57.48
CA LEU A 2 16.09 10.00 -56.61
C LEU A 2 15.20 9.11 -55.70
N ARG A 3 14.85 7.90 -56.14
CA ARG A 3 13.98 6.98 -55.38
C ARG A 3 14.60 6.49 -54.07
N SER A 4 15.93 6.34 -54.01
CA SER A 4 16.64 5.85 -52.82
C SER A 4 16.74 6.91 -51.72
N PHE A 5 16.91 8.18 -52.09
CA PHE A 5 16.95 9.29 -51.14
C PHE A 5 15.59 9.53 -50.48
N LEU A 6 14.50 9.46 -51.24
CA LEU A 6 13.15 9.65 -50.71
C LEU A 6 12.78 8.56 -49.68
N THR A 7 13.12 7.30 -49.95
CA THR A 7 12.90 6.19 -49.00
C THR A 7 13.70 6.34 -47.71
N TRP A 8 14.95 6.80 -47.79
CA TRP A 8 15.76 7.06 -46.61
C TRP A 8 15.23 8.23 -45.78
N PHE A 9 14.76 9.28 -46.45
CA PHE A 9 14.16 10.43 -45.77
C PHE A 9 12.84 10.06 -45.08
N LEU A 10 12.01 9.20 -45.69
CA LEU A 10 10.79 8.64 -45.10
C LEU A 10 11.06 7.74 -43.90
N LEU A 11 12.11 6.90 -43.96
CA LEU A 11 12.52 6.06 -42.84
C LEU A 11 13.06 6.88 -41.66
N LEU A 12 13.87 7.92 -41.94
CA LEU A 12 14.38 8.82 -40.90
C LEU A 12 13.28 9.69 -40.30
N SER A 13 12.33 10.18 -41.09
CA SER A 13 11.22 10.99 -40.58
C SER A 13 10.25 10.17 -39.72
N THR A 14 9.93 8.94 -40.12
CA THR A 14 9.10 8.04 -39.32
C THR A 14 9.76 7.63 -38.02
N ALA A 15 11.07 7.31 -38.04
CA ALA A 15 11.83 7.03 -36.83
C ALA A 15 11.88 8.24 -35.88
N ALA A 16 12.07 9.45 -36.41
CA ALA A 16 12.08 10.68 -35.63
C ALA A 16 10.70 11.00 -35.01
N LEU A 17 9.60 10.78 -35.74
CA LEU A 17 8.24 10.97 -35.22
C LEU A 17 7.90 9.98 -34.10
N VAL A 18 8.28 8.71 -34.22
CA VAL A 18 8.07 7.70 -33.17
C VAL A 18 8.92 8.00 -31.93
N ALA A 19 10.19 8.39 -32.13
CA ALA A 19 11.08 8.78 -31.05
C ALA A 19 10.63 10.08 -30.35
N ALA A 20 10.03 11.03 -31.07
CA ALA A 20 9.46 12.24 -30.46
C ALA A 20 8.22 11.93 -29.61
N CYS A 21 7.42 10.95 -30.02
CA CYS A 21 6.21 10.54 -29.30
C CYS A 21 6.56 9.84 -27.97
N CYS A 22 7.50 8.88 -27.97
CA CYS A 22 7.82 8.10 -26.76
C CYS A 22 9.08 8.57 -26.00
N GLY A 23 9.95 9.38 -26.60
CA GLY A 23 11.24 9.77 -26.01
C GLY A 23 11.24 11.06 -25.18
N SER A 24 10.16 11.84 -25.23
CA SER A 24 10.06 13.14 -24.54
C SER A 24 9.16 13.13 -23.29
N VAL A 25 8.40 12.05 -23.06
CA VAL A 25 7.50 11.93 -21.91
C VAL A 25 8.13 10.99 -20.89
N ALA A 26 8.58 11.52 -19.77
CA ALA A 26 8.92 10.70 -18.61
C ALA A 26 7.61 10.12 -18.05
N CYS A 27 7.44 8.80 -18.13
CA CYS A 27 6.29 8.14 -17.52
C CYS A 27 6.39 8.25 -15.98
N ASP A 28 5.64 9.16 -15.37
CA ASP A 28 5.49 9.22 -13.90
C ASP A 28 4.40 8.24 -13.43
N CYS A 29 4.61 6.96 -13.73
CA CYS A 29 3.83 5.88 -13.17
C CYS A 29 4.36 5.54 -11.78
N ASN A 30 4.19 6.42 -10.78
CA ASN A 30 4.46 6.05 -9.39
C ASN A 30 3.36 5.10 -8.87
N ASP A 31 3.45 3.83 -9.23
CA ASP A 31 2.49 2.77 -8.90
C ASP A 31 2.83 2.00 -7.62
N SER A 32 3.92 2.40 -6.94
CA SER A 32 4.49 1.69 -5.79
C SER A 32 3.47 1.42 -4.65
N ASN A 33 2.47 2.29 -4.51
CA ASN A 33 1.39 2.17 -3.52
C ASN A 33 0.00 2.07 -4.15
N ALA A 34 -0.10 1.86 -5.46
CA ALA A 34 -1.38 1.82 -6.16
C ALA A 34 -2.31 0.72 -5.63
N ASP A 35 -1.80 -0.40 -5.12
CA ASP A 35 -2.62 -1.40 -4.41
C ASP A 35 -2.45 -1.39 -2.89
N GLY A 36 -1.63 -0.48 -2.36
CA GLY A 36 -1.29 -0.46 -0.95
C GLY A 36 -2.48 -0.08 -0.07
N ILE A 37 -2.48 -0.55 1.17
CA ILE A 37 -3.37 -0.08 2.24
C ILE A 37 -2.54 0.68 3.27
N ALA A 38 -3.14 1.67 3.92
CA ALA A 38 -2.44 2.53 4.88
C ALA A 38 -3.12 2.55 6.25
N PHE A 39 -2.32 2.65 7.30
CA PHE A 39 -2.76 2.76 8.69
C PHE A 39 -2.11 3.97 9.36
N LYS A 40 -2.92 4.79 10.02
CA LYS A 40 -2.45 5.92 10.83
C LYS A 40 -3.00 5.80 12.23
N PHE A 41 -2.15 5.97 13.24
CA PHE A 41 -2.60 5.96 14.63
C PHE A 41 -3.12 7.33 15.02
N ASP A 42 -4.25 7.36 15.71
CA ASP A 42 -4.87 8.61 16.18
C ASP A 42 -4.09 9.17 17.37
N THR A 43 -3.47 10.34 17.18
CA THR A 43 -2.67 11.02 18.20
C THR A 43 -3.35 12.26 18.79
N THR A 44 -4.52 12.63 18.29
CA THR A 44 -5.16 13.92 18.61
C THR A 44 -6.57 13.78 19.16
N SER A 45 -7.29 12.70 18.83
CA SER A 45 -8.67 12.57 19.24
C SER A 45 -8.82 12.30 20.74
N SER A 46 -9.66 13.10 21.39
CA SER A 46 -10.16 12.89 22.75
C SER A 46 -11.57 12.26 22.77
N THR A 47 -12.12 11.90 21.60
CA THR A 47 -13.51 11.39 21.50
C THR A 47 -13.67 9.93 21.92
N SER A 48 -12.58 9.18 22.10
CA SER A 48 -12.59 7.85 22.68
C SER A 48 -12.53 7.93 24.22
N THR A 49 -13.17 6.98 24.89
CA THR A 49 -13.02 6.77 26.35
C THR A 49 -11.59 6.43 26.76
N ARG A 50 -10.72 6.12 25.79
CA ARG A 50 -9.29 5.85 25.96
C ARG A 50 -8.45 7.00 25.43
N LEU A 51 -7.31 7.23 26.06
CA LEU A 51 -6.36 8.27 25.68
C LEU A 51 -5.81 8.02 24.24
N PRO A 52 -5.56 9.08 23.46
CA PRO A 52 -4.96 8.95 22.13
C PRO A 52 -3.59 8.27 22.20
N PHE A 53 -3.15 7.72 21.07
CA PHE A 53 -1.84 7.10 20.98
C PHE A 53 -0.74 8.15 21.14
N LYS A 54 0.29 7.83 21.93
CA LYS A 54 1.56 8.55 21.89
C LYS A 54 2.43 7.93 20.81
N PRO A 55 3.28 8.70 20.10
CA PRO A 55 4.16 8.12 19.09
C PRO A 55 5.06 7.00 19.62
N GLU A 56 5.45 7.09 20.90
CA GLU A 56 6.21 6.07 21.61
C GLU A 56 5.46 4.74 21.75
N ASP A 57 4.13 4.76 21.67
CA ASP A 57 3.29 3.55 21.74
C ASP A 57 3.41 2.74 20.43
N PHE A 58 3.77 3.39 19.32
CA PHE A 58 3.73 2.81 17.98
C PHE A 58 4.96 3.11 17.12
N ASP A 59 6.08 3.49 17.76
CA ASP A 59 7.40 3.60 17.12
C ASP A 59 7.85 2.25 16.55
N THR A 60 7.38 1.16 17.14
CA THR A 60 7.64 -0.22 16.75
C THR A 60 6.32 -0.96 16.58
N VAL A 61 6.01 -1.36 15.34
CA VAL A 61 4.80 -2.11 15.00
C VAL A 61 5.19 -3.44 14.38
N TYR A 62 4.59 -4.52 14.86
CA TYR A 62 4.69 -5.81 14.21
C TYR A 62 3.57 -5.95 13.19
N ALA A 63 3.92 -6.29 11.96
CA ALA A 63 2.97 -6.68 10.93
C ALA A 63 3.12 -8.17 10.65
N VAL A 64 2.00 -8.88 10.67
CA VAL A 64 1.92 -10.30 10.35
C VAL A 64 1.01 -10.46 9.14
N ARG A 65 1.44 -11.23 8.13
CA ARG A 65 0.56 -11.64 7.04
C ARG A 65 0.33 -13.14 7.05
N ARG A 66 -0.87 -13.55 6.64
CA ARG A 66 -1.26 -14.95 6.45
C ARG A 66 -2.09 -15.07 5.18
N VAL A 67 -1.81 -16.09 4.38
CA VAL A 67 -2.54 -16.41 3.15
C VAL A 67 -4.01 -16.71 3.44
N LEU A 68 -4.92 -16.13 2.66
CA LEU A 68 -6.35 -16.40 2.73
C LEU A 68 -6.69 -17.77 2.15
N GLY A 69 -7.64 -18.48 2.75
CA GLY A 69 -8.16 -19.75 2.23
C GLY A 69 -7.15 -20.91 2.18
N ASP A 70 -5.98 -20.77 2.80
CA ASP A 70 -4.94 -21.79 2.73
C ASP A 70 -5.30 -23.02 3.58
N THR A 71 -5.46 -24.16 2.89
CA THR A 71 -5.75 -25.48 3.46
C THR A 71 -4.48 -26.30 3.73
N ALA A 72 -3.30 -25.80 3.37
CA ALA A 72 -2.05 -26.47 3.65
C ALA A 72 -1.81 -26.51 5.17
N LYS A 73 -1.29 -27.65 5.67
CA LYS A 73 -1.10 -27.90 7.11
C LYS A 73 -0.12 -26.95 7.80
N ARG A 74 0.69 -26.19 7.06
CA ARG A 74 1.58 -25.15 7.61
C ARG A 74 1.75 -23.97 6.63
N PRO A 75 0.89 -22.95 6.69
CA PRO A 75 1.24 -21.65 6.15
C PRO A 75 2.23 -20.99 7.12
N THR A 76 3.42 -20.65 6.63
CA THR A 76 4.36 -19.84 7.41
C THR A 76 3.74 -18.45 7.57
N ARG A 77 3.58 -17.99 8.81
CA ARG A 77 3.20 -16.60 9.08
C ARG A 77 4.44 -15.75 8.90
N ASP A 78 4.42 -14.85 7.93
CA ASP A 78 5.49 -13.89 7.80
C ASP A 78 5.25 -12.76 8.80
N THR A 79 6.26 -12.47 9.61
CA THR A 79 6.23 -11.38 10.58
C THR A 79 7.36 -10.41 10.25
N VAL A 80 7.05 -9.14 10.17
CA VAL A 80 8.03 -8.06 9.97
C VAL A 80 7.89 -7.03 11.08
N VAL A 81 9.02 -6.47 11.47
CA VAL A 81 9.10 -5.39 12.45
C VAL A 81 9.25 -4.08 11.70
N ILE A 82 8.34 -3.15 11.95
CA ILE A 82 8.34 -1.81 11.37
C ILE A 82 8.80 -0.87 12.48
N ALA A 83 10.11 -0.62 12.52
CA ALA A 83 10.72 0.36 13.41
C ALA A 83 10.75 1.73 12.74
N ARG A 84 10.30 2.76 13.45
CA ARG A 84 10.13 4.12 12.96
C ARG A 84 10.65 5.12 13.98
N THR A 85 11.16 6.25 13.49
CA THR A 85 11.43 7.40 14.35
C THR A 85 10.12 8.01 14.86
N THR A 86 10.15 8.75 15.97
CA THR A 86 8.99 9.49 16.50
C THR A 86 8.36 10.41 15.46
N LYS A 87 9.18 11.05 14.61
CA LYS A 87 8.72 11.92 13.52
C LYS A 87 7.94 11.12 12.48
N GLN A 88 8.52 10.03 11.98
CA GLN A 88 7.85 9.14 11.01
C GLN A 88 6.56 8.55 11.59
N ALA A 89 6.56 8.16 12.86
CA ALA A 89 5.37 7.67 13.53
C ALA A 89 4.24 8.72 13.47
N ARG A 90 4.52 9.99 13.81
CA ARG A 90 3.51 11.06 13.78
C ARG A 90 3.01 11.41 12.37
N GLU A 91 3.93 11.50 11.41
CA GLU A 91 3.66 12.13 10.12
C GLU A 91 3.28 11.12 9.03
N GLN A 92 3.80 9.89 9.10
CA GLN A 92 3.71 8.92 8.01
C GLN A 92 2.82 7.72 8.40
N PRO A 93 1.85 7.36 7.54
CA PRO A 93 1.11 6.13 7.74
C PRO A 93 2.02 4.91 7.55
N ILE A 94 1.67 3.80 8.18
CA ILE A 94 2.21 2.49 7.82
C ILE A 94 1.52 2.06 6.54
N ILE A 95 2.29 1.85 5.48
CA ILE A 95 1.77 1.33 4.21
C ILE A 95 2.13 -0.15 4.10
N ILE A 96 1.16 -0.97 3.73
CA ILE A 96 1.34 -2.37 3.33
C ILE A 96 0.92 -2.47 1.87
N ASN A 97 1.80 -2.95 1.00
CA ASN A 97 1.57 -3.15 -0.42
C ASN A 97 2.14 -4.52 -0.87
N ASN A 98 2.29 -4.75 -2.18
CA ASN A 98 2.75 -6.02 -2.73
C ASN A 98 4.24 -6.33 -2.42
N THR A 99 5.05 -5.31 -2.13
CA THR A 99 6.52 -5.40 -2.01
C THR A 99 7.08 -4.92 -0.67
N SER A 100 6.24 -4.32 0.18
CA SER A 100 6.61 -3.71 1.46
C SER A 100 5.43 -3.77 2.44
N PRO A 101 5.65 -3.92 3.76
CA PRO A 101 6.94 -4.18 4.42
C PRO A 101 7.40 -5.63 4.26
N PHE A 102 6.56 -6.48 3.70
CA PHE A 102 6.88 -7.88 3.46
C PHE A 102 7.59 -8.05 2.12
N VAL A 103 8.54 -8.97 2.06
CA VAL A 103 9.18 -9.35 0.80
C VAL A 103 8.13 -9.82 -0.20
N ALA A 104 8.25 -9.32 -1.44
CA ALA A 104 7.36 -9.65 -2.53
C ALA A 104 7.33 -11.16 -2.78
N ASN A 105 6.12 -11.72 -2.87
CA ASN A 105 5.93 -13.08 -3.36
C ASN A 105 5.49 -12.98 -4.83
N LYS A 106 6.31 -13.50 -5.75
CA LYS A 106 6.14 -13.33 -7.21
C LYS A 106 4.77 -13.74 -7.76
N SER A 107 4.00 -14.56 -7.02
CA SER A 107 2.69 -15.06 -7.45
C SER A 107 1.50 -14.47 -6.71
N ARG A 108 1.74 -13.74 -5.61
CA ARG A 108 0.66 -13.35 -4.69
C ARG A 108 0.61 -11.86 -4.40
N ARG A 109 -0.58 -11.30 -4.55
CA ARG A 109 -0.89 -9.89 -4.31
C ARG A 109 -1.48 -9.67 -2.92
N ILE A 110 -1.61 -8.41 -2.54
CA ILE A 110 -2.07 -7.98 -1.21
C ILE A 110 -3.47 -8.52 -0.84
N ASP A 111 -4.36 -8.68 -1.81
CA ASP A 111 -5.73 -9.22 -1.68
C ASP A 111 -5.78 -10.71 -1.33
N GLN A 112 -4.67 -11.44 -1.45
CA GLN A 112 -4.59 -12.86 -1.13
C GLN A 112 -4.11 -13.14 0.30
N TYR A 113 -3.97 -12.09 1.12
CA TYR A 113 -3.54 -12.20 2.51
C TYR A 113 -4.52 -11.52 3.47
N SER A 114 -4.56 -12.05 4.69
CA SER A 114 -5.01 -11.35 5.89
C SER A 114 -3.80 -10.73 6.58
N TYR A 115 -4.02 -9.61 7.26
CA TYR A 115 -2.97 -8.88 7.96
C TYR A 115 -3.35 -8.65 9.41
N LYS A 116 -2.36 -8.67 10.29
CA LYS A 116 -2.50 -8.24 11.67
C LYS A 116 -1.37 -7.28 12.00
N LEU A 117 -1.73 -6.07 12.38
CA LEU A 117 -0.80 -5.10 12.95
C LEU A 117 -1.00 -5.10 14.46
N TYR A 118 0.07 -5.15 15.23
CA TYR A 118 0.02 -4.97 16.67
C TYR A 118 1.23 -4.22 17.21
N LEU A 119 1.01 -3.47 18.28
CA LEU A 119 2.04 -2.64 18.88
C LEU A 119 3.03 -3.47 19.71
N ALA A 120 4.31 -3.09 19.67
CA ALA A 120 5.33 -3.67 20.51
C ALA A 120 5.29 -3.02 21.91
N THR A 121 4.76 -3.70 22.91
CA THR A 121 4.89 -3.22 24.30
C THR A 121 6.34 -3.34 24.74
N ARG A 122 7.02 -2.23 25.06
CA ARG A 122 8.40 -2.27 25.58
C ARG A 122 8.48 -3.07 26.89
N LYS A 123 9.62 -3.73 27.11
CA LYS A 123 9.96 -4.66 28.21
C LYS A 123 9.84 -4.18 29.68
N LYS A 124 9.26 -3.00 29.99
CA LYS A 124 8.91 -2.70 31.39
C LYS A 124 7.48 -3.18 31.64
N PRO A 125 7.26 -4.15 32.54
CA PRO A 125 5.94 -4.66 32.86
C PRO A 125 5.18 -3.56 33.59
N SER A 126 4.54 -2.68 32.84
CA SER A 126 3.46 -1.86 33.38
C SER A 126 2.33 -2.83 33.68
N THR A 127 1.98 -2.95 34.95
CA THR A 127 0.88 -3.76 35.49
C THR A 127 -0.51 -3.34 34.99
N SER A 128 -0.60 -2.48 33.98
CA SER A 128 -1.85 -2.09 33.33
C SER A 128 -2.14 -3.00 32.14
N LEU A 129 -2.78 -4.12 32.46
CA LEU A 129 -3.32 -5.10 31.54
C LEU A 129 -4.55 -4.52 30.82
N VAL A 130 -4.39 -3.93 29.63
CA VAL A 130 -5.48 -3.88 28.63
C VAL A 130 -4.88 -4.03 27.23
N VAL A 131 -4.87 -5.28 26.76
CA VAL A 131 -4.59 -5.62 25.37
C VAL A 131 -5.80 -5.22 24.52
N THR A 132 -5.71 -4.13 23.75
CA THR A 132 -6.50 -3.94 22.52
C THR A 132 -5.75 -3.06 21.50
N ASP A 133 -4.44 -3.25 21.36
CA ASP A 133 -3.57 -2.50 20.45
C ASP A 133 -3.26 -3.27 19.16
N SER A 134 -4.31 -3.83 18.52
CA SER A 134 -4.13 -4.56 17.26
C SER A 134 -5.25 -4.32 16.26
N VAL A 135 -4.87 -4.15 15.00
CA VAL A 135 -5.81 -4.09 13.86
C VAL A 135 -5.67 -5.38 13.08
N VAL A 136 -6.81 -6.01 12.80
CA VAL A 136 -6.87 -7.22 11.96
C VAL A 136 -7.60 -6.88 10.68
N VAL A 137 -6.89 -6.98 9.56
CA VAL A 137 -7.45 -6.95 8.22
C VAL A 137 -7.77 -8.38 7.82
N GLU A 138 -9.05 -8.67 7.67
CA GLU A 138 -9.53 -10.00 7.28
C GLU A 138 -9.35 -10.24 5.79
N LYS A 139 -9.57 -9.20 4.98
CA LYS A 139 -9.48 -9.24 3.53
C LYS A 139 -9.21 -7.85 2.98
N VAL A 140 -8.55 -7.78 1.83
CA VAL A 140 -8.45 -6.58 1.02
C VAL A 140 -9.04 -6.90 -0.36
N ASP A 141 -9.92 -6.05 -0.86
CA ASP A 141 -10.38 -6.11 -2.24
C ASP A 141 -9.78 -4.94 -3.01
N VAL A 142 -8.88 -5.25 -3.96
CA VAL A 142 -8.32 -4.28 -4.89
C VAL A 142 -8.76 -4.58 -6.31
N ALA A 143 -9.14 -3.54 -7.05
CA ALA A 143 -9.29 -3.59 -8.49
C ALA A 143 -8.60 -2.38 -9.11
N GLY A 144 -8.13 -2.55 -10.33
CA GLY A 144 -7.48 -1.51 -11.08
C GLY A 144 -7.40 -1.85 -12.55
N GLU A 145 -6.99 -0.88 -13.33
CA GLU A 145 -6.90 -0.97 -14.78
C GLU A 145 -5.60 -0.33 -15.25
N PHE A 146 -5.12 -0.80 -16.40
CA PHE A 146 -4.01 -0.15 -17.08
C PHE A 146 -4.56 0.92 -18.01
N LYS A 147 -4.21 2.18 -17.74
CA LYS A 147 -4.51 3.29 -18.63
C LYS A 147 -3.30 3.57 -19.50
N ALA A 148 -3.54 3.65 -20.80
CA ALA A 148 -2.54 3.99 -21.79
C ALA A 148 -2.90 5.32 -22.44
N ASP A 149 -1.90 6.21 -22.57
CA ASP A 149 -2.02 7.50 -23.25
C ASP A 149 -1.29 7.53 -24.61
N GLY A 150 -0.85 6.36 -25.08
CA GLY A 150 -0.12 6.16 -26.33
C GLY A 150 1.39 6.02 -26.16
N CYS A 151 1.96 6.55 -25.08
CA CYS A 151 3.41 6.50 -24.81
C CYS A 151 3.73 5.74 -23.52
N CYS A 152 2.84 5.81 -22.54
CA CYS A 152 2.95 5.16 -21.25
C CYS A 152 1.75 4.26 -21.02
N THR A 153 1.94 3.23 -20.20
CA THR A 153 0.83 2.43 -19.65
C THR A 153 1.03 2.38 -18.15
N CYS A 154 0.17 3.09 -17.41
CA CYS A 154 0.23 3.13 -15.96
C CYS A 154 -0.93 2.31 -15.37
N TYR A 155 -0.66 1.62 -14.28
CA TYR A 155 -1.70 0.99 -13.49
C TYR A 155 -2.37 2.03 -12.59
N GLU A 156 -3.70 2.08 -12.61
CA GLU A 156 -4.52 2.88 -11.70
C GLU A 156 -5.46 1.99 -10.91
N ASN A 157 -5.50 2.19 -9.60
CA ASN A 157 -6.44 1.50 -8.74
C ASN A 157 -7.80 2.20 -8.80
N THR A 158 -8.83 1.45 -9.19
CA THR A 158 -10.21 1.94 -9.30
C THR A 158 -11.03 1.57 -8.07
N LYS A 159 -10.56 0.60 -7.28
CA LYS A 159 -11.23 0.11 -6.07
C LYS A 159 -10.21 -0.37 -5.05
N ARG A 160 -10.38 0.07 -3.81
CA ARG A 160 -9.65 -0.41 -2.63
C ARG A 160 -10.58 -0.46 -1.42
N GLU A 161 -10.97 -1.66 -1.04
CA GLU A 161 -11.80 -1.93 0.14
C GLU A 161 -11.04 -2.77 1.15
N VAL A 162 -11.06 -2.35 2.41
CA VAL A 162 -10.35 -3.03 3.50
C VAL A 162 -11.37 -3.55 4.51
N TYR A 163 -11.43 -4.87 4.66
CA TYR A 163 -12.33 -5.54 5.60
C TYR A 163 -11.61 -5.68 6.93
N ILE A 164 -11.94 -4.80 7.88
CA ILE A 164 -11.32 -4.77 9.19
C ILE A 164 -12.23 -5.49 10.17
N LYS A 165 -11.64 -6.42 10.93
CA LYS A 165 -12.37 -7.20 11.93
C LYS A 165 -13.08 -6.29 12.92
N GLY A 166 -14.39 -6.48 13.07
CA GLY A 166 -15.24 -5.73 13.99
C GLY A 166 -15.92 -4.51 13.38
N LEU A 167 -15.62 -4.14 12.13
CA LEU A 167 -16.44 -3.19 11.37
C LEU A 167 -17.57 -3.92 10.64
N ALA A 168 -18.75 -3.29 10.58
CA ALA A 168 -19.92 -3.85 9.91
C ALA A 168 -19.84 -3.76 8.37
N SER A 169 -19.06 -2.81 7.87
CA SER A 169 -18.85 -2.56 6.44
C SER A 169 -17.36 -2.37 6.15
N PRO A 170 -16.90 -2.63 4.91
CA PRO A 170 -15.51 -2.38 4.54
C PRO A 170 -15.17 -0.89 4.64
N PHE A 171 -13.94 -0.61 5.02
CA PHE A 171 -13.36 0.72 4.91
C PHE A 171 -12.98 0.99 3.46
N ILE A 172 -13.53 2.05 2.87
CA ILE A 172 -13.20 2.48 1.51
C ILE A 172 -11.88 3.26 1.57
N ALA A 173 -10.81 2.63 1.09
CA ALA A 173 -9.47 3.21 1.06
C ALA A 173 -9.08 3.76 -0.32
N THR A 174 -10.01 3.76 -1.28
CA THR A 174 -9.85 4.41 -2.58
C THR A 174 -9.78 5.92 -2.39
N ASN A 175 -8.72 6.56 -2.88
CA ASN A 175 -8.62 8.01 -2.86
C ASN A 175 -9.08 8.57 -4.22
N PRO A 176 -10.16 9.36 -4.28
CA PRO A 176 -10.66 9.93 -5.53
C PRO A 176 -9.77 11.07 -6.06
N GLU A 177 -8.98 11.73 -5.20
CA GLU A 177 -8.08 12.82 -5.58
C GLU A 177 -6.75 12.30 -6.11
N ASP A 178 -6.26 11.19 -5.56
CA ASP A 178 -5.03 10.53 -5.98
C ASP A 178 -5.17 8.99 -5.89
N PRO A 179 -5.63 8.33 -6.98
CA PRO A 179 -5.84 6.89 -7.00
C PRO A 179 -4.59 6.05 -6.64
N LYS A 180 -3.39 6.62 -6.79
CA LYS A 180 -2.11 5.97 -6.49
C LYS A 180 -1.82 5.91 -4.99
N GLN A 181 -2.52 6.71 -4.18
CA GLN A 181 -2.34 6.75 -2.72
C GLN A 181 -3.56 6.20 -1.97
N PRO A 182 -3.36 5.37 -0.93
CA PRO A 182 -4.44 4.96 -0.05
C PRO A 182 -4.84 6.03 0.95
N ILE A 183 -6.16 6.15 1.16
CA ILE A 183 -6.68 6.82 2.36
C ILE A 183 -6.31 5.95 3.57
N PRO A 184 -5.61 6.49 4.58
CA PRO A 184 -5.22 5.71 5.74
C PRO A 184 -6.41 5.40 6.64
N PHE A 185 -6.55 4.14 7.04
CA PHE A 185 -7.44 3.78 8.13
C PHE A 185 -6.90 4.33 9.45
N VAL A 186 -7.74 5.07 10.18
CA VAL A 186 -7.35 5.68 11.46
C VAL A 186 -7.59 4.68 12.60
N VAL A 187 -6.49 4.22 13.19
CA VAL A 187 -6.49 3.31 14.34
C VAL A 187 -6.73 4.12 15.60
N ARG A 188 -7.79 3.77 16.34
CA ARG A 188 -8.18 4.37 17.62
C ARG A 188 -8.13 3.33 18.72
N ARG A 189 -8.00 3.79 19.97
CA ARG A 189 -8.01 2.93 21.17
C ARG A 189 -9.42 2.65 21.67
#